data_AF-A0A3C0P277-F1
#
_entry.id   AF-A0A3C0P277-F1
#
_cell.length_a   1.000
_cell.length_b   1.000
_cell.length_c   1.000
_cell.angle_alpha   90.00
_cell.angle_beta   90.00
_cell.angle_gamma   90.00
#
_symmetry.space_group_name_H-M   'P 1'
#
loop_
_entity.id
_entity.type
_entity.pdbx_description
1 polymer ?
#
loop_
_entity_poly.entity_id
_entity_poly.type
_entity_poly.pdbx_seq_one_letter_code
_entity_poly.pdbx_strand_id
1 'polypeptide(L)' 'MRIYCAPMEGLTGYVYRKAHHQLFGGIDKYYMPFVVTHPTGKYKSKELRELSPENNEGVPA' A
#
# COMPACT_ATOMS: atom_id res chain seq x y z
N MET A 1 8.00 -20.57 5.11
CA MET A 1 7.86 -20.02 3.74
C MET A 1 7.43 -18.57 3.88
N ARG A 2 7.95 -17.65 3.06
CA ARG A 2 7.55 -16.24 3.10
C ARG A 2 6.59 -15.92 1.95
N ILE A 3 5.49 -15.25 2.24
CA ILE A 3 4.44 -14.89 1.28
C ILE A 3 4.31 -13.37 1.25
N TYR A 4 4.54 -12.79 0.07
CA TYR A 4 4.48 -11.35 -0.13
C TYR A 4 3.37 -10.98 -1.10
N CYS A 5 2.58 -9.96 -0.77
CA CYS A 5 1.55 -9.43 -1.65
C CYS A 5 2.22 -8.52 -2.70
N ALA A 6 2.10 -8.89 -3.97
CA ALA A 6 2.69 -8.18 -5.09
C ALA A 6 2.03 -6.80 -5.30
N PRO A 7 2.79 -5.78 -5.73
CA PRO A 7 2.21 -4.49 -6.08
C PRO A 7 1.45 -4.59 -7.40
N MET A 8 0.17 -4.22 -7.40
CA MET A 8 -0.68 -4.17 -8.59
C MET A 8 -1.34 -2.79 -8.68
N GLU A 9 -0.92 -2.01 -9.67
CA GLU A 9 -1.42 -0.65 -9.90
C GLU A 9 -2.95 -0.65 -10.08
N GLY A 10 -3.63 0.26 -9.38
CA GLY A 10 -5.09 0.32 -9.36
C GLY A 10 -5.80 -0.74 -8.50
N LEU A 11 -5.08 -1.70 -7.90
CA LEU A 11 -5.68 -2.75 -7.06
C LEU A 11 -5.12 -2.76 -5.63
N THR A 12 -3.82 -2.91 -5.43
CA THR A 12 -3.24 -3.10 -4.09
C THR A 12 -2.98 -1.79 -3.34
N GLY A 13 -3.88 -0.81 -3.46
CA GLY A 13 -3.85 0.42 -2.66
C GLY A 13 -4.13 0.18 -1.17
N TYR A 14 -4.03 1.22 -0.35
CA TYR A 14 -4.15 1.06 1.11
C TYR A 14 -5.47 0.43 1.58
N VAL A 15 -6.58 0.73 0.88
CA VAL A 15 -7.90 0.14 1.18
C VAL A 15 -7.88 -1.38 1.01
N TYR A 16 -7.33 -1.87 -0.11
CA TYR A 16 -7.23 -3.29 -0.38
C TYR A 16 -6.32 -3.99 0.64
N ARG A 17 -5.12 -3.45 0.88
CA ARG A 17 -4.15 -4.07 1.81
C ARG A 17 -4.73 -4.19 3.22
N LYS A 18 -5.40 -3.14 3.69
CA LYS A 18 -6.06 -3.12 4.99
C LYS A 18 -7.20 -4.15 5.06
N ALA A 19 -8.11 -4.15 4.09
CA ALA A 19 -9.22 -5.09 4.05
C ALA A 19 -8.74 -6.55 3.95
N HIS A 20 -7.74 -6.83 3.11
CA HIS A 20 -7.18 -8.17 2.96
C HIS A 20 -6.52 -8.65 4.27
N HIS A 21 -5.74 -7.79 4.94
CA HIS A 21 -5.12 -8.17 6.21
C HIS A 21 -6.16 -8.45 7.30
N GLN A 22 -7.23 -7.65 7.38
CA GLN A 22 -8.31 -7.82 8.36
C GLN A 22 -9.15 -9.09 8.11
N LEU A 23 -9.40 -9.44 6.85
CA LEU A 23 -10.29 -10.55 6.49
C LEU A 23 -9.56 -11.89 6.35
N PHE A 24 -8.35 -11.90 5.80
CA PHE A 24 -7.63 -13.12 5.42
C PHE A 24 -6.29 -13.27 6.15
N GLY A 25 -5.55 -12.19 6.34
CA GLY A 25 -4.21 -12.25 6.94
C GLY A 25 -3.22 -13.11 6.14
N GLY A 26 -2.25 -13.73 6.82
CA GLY A 26 -1.35 -14.74 6.23
C GLY A 26 -0.26 -14.22 5.27
N ILE A 27 -0.17 -12.91 5.08
CA ILE A 27 0.86 -12.25 4.27
C ILE A 27 1.91 -11.63 5.18
N ASP A 28 3.19 -11.91 4.89
CA ASP A 28 4.32 -11.39 5.67
C ASP A 28 4.64 -9.92 5.33
N LYS A 29 4.39 -9.50 4.08
CA LYS A 29 4.68 -8.15 3.58
C LYS A 29 3.70 -7.72 2.49
N TYR A 30 3.22 -6.48 2.55
CA TYR A 30 2.41 -5.91 1.48
C TYR A 30 3.12 -4.77 0.77
N TYR A 31 3.34 -4.92 -0.55
CA TYR A 31 3.92 -3.86 -1.35
C TYR A 31 2.83 -2.93 -1.90
N MET A 32 3.05 -1.62 -1.76
CA MET A 32 2.22 -0.61 -2.39
C MET A 32 2.55 -0.46 -3.89
N PRO A 33 1.61 0.06 -4.70
CA PRO A 33 1.88 0.42 -6.09
C PRO A 33 2.99 1.47 -6.24
N PHE A 34 3.35 1.78 -7.48
CA PHE A 34 4.50 2.63 -7.78
C PHE A 34 4.27 4.08 -7.33
N VAL A 35 5.31 4.71 -6.77
CA VAL A 35 5.28 6.13 -6.45
C VAL A 35 5.79 6.92 -7.64
N VAL A 36 4.94 7.78 -8.19
CA VAL A 36 5.30 8.63 -9.33
C VAL A 36 6.06 9.85 -8.82
N THR A 37 7.22 10.12 -9.41
CA THR A 37 7.97 11.36 -9.20
C THR A 37 7.46 12.43 -10.15
N HIS A 38 7.08 13.59 -9.62
CA HIS A 38 6.68 14.74 -10.43
C HIS A 38 7.86 15.70 -10.63
N PRO A 39 8.04 16.33 -11.80
CA PRO A 39 9.10 17.32 -12.03
C PRO A 39 9.07 18.50 -11.04
N THR A 40 7.89 18.81 -10.50
CA THR A 40 7.71 19.86 -9.48
C THR A 40 8.19 19.44 -8.08
N GLY A 41 8.53 18.16 -7.88
CA GLY A 41 8.86 17.57 -6.59
C GLY A 41 7.67 17.46 -5.62
N LYS A 42 6.45 17.80 -6.05
CA LYS A 42 5.25 17.82 -5.20
C LYS A 42 4.36 16.63 -5.49
N TYR A 43 3.91 15.96 -4.43
CA TYR A 43 2.88 14.93 -4.50
C TYR A 43 1.49 15.54 -4.58
N LYS A 44 0.58 14.86 -5.28
CA LYS A 44 -0.85 15.12 -5.25
C LYS A 44 -1.43 14.60 -3.93
N SER A 45 -2.54 15.19 -3.48
CA SER A 45 -3.20 14.77 -2.23
C SER A 45 -3.59 13.29 -2.21
N LYS A 46 -3.91 12.70 -3.38
CA LYS A 46 -4.19 11.26 -3.50
C LYS A 46 -2.94 10.41 -3.21
N GLU A 47 -1.79 10.81 -3.73
CA GLU A 47 -0.51 10.11 -3.52
C GLU A 47 -0.07 10.22 -2.06
N LEU A 48 -0.22 11.41 -1.45
CA LEU A 48 0.03 11.59 -0.02
C LEU A 48 -0.87 10.70 0.85
N ARG A 49 -2.12 10.50 0.43
CA ARG A 49 -3.02 9.57 1.13
C ARG A 49 -2.54 8.13 1.02
N GLU A 50 -2.13 7.67 -0.16
CA GLU A 50 -1.56 6.33 -0.33
C GLU A 50 -0.28 6.12 0.49
N LEU A 51 0.56 7.15 0.61
CA LEU A 51 1.81 7.15 1.37
C LEU A 51 1.63 7.34 2.88
N SER A 52 0.43 7.73 3.35
CA SER A 52 0.21 8.02 4.77
C SER A 52 0.45 6.77 5.63
N PRO A 53 1.31 6.86 6.68
CA PRO A 53 1.53 5.75 7.60
C PRO A 53 0.26 5.27 8.30
N GLU A 54 -0.66 6.20 8.60
CA GLU A 54 -1.95 5.94 9.25
C GLU A 54 -2.80 4.93 8.47
N ASN A 55 -2.68 4.94 7.14
CA ASN A 55 -3.42 4.03 6.28
C ASN A 55 -2.87 2.59 6.26
N ASN A 56 -1.68 2.38 6.84
CA ASN A 56 -1.03 1.08 6.95
C ASN A 56 -0.92 0.60 8.41
N GLU A 57 -1.63 1.25 9.35
CA GLU A 57 -1.65 0.82 10.74
C GLU A 57 -2.16 -0.63 10.86
N GLY A 58 -1.36 -1.47 11.51
CA GLY A 58 -1.63 -2.90 11.66
C GLY A 58 -1.36 -3.76 10.43
N VAL A 59 -0.96 -3.19 9.29
CA VAL A 59 -0.61 -3.96 8.09
C VAL A 59 0.89 -4.33 8.13
N PRO A 60 1.27 -5.61 7.95
CA PRO A 60 2.67 -6.03 7.86
C PRO A 60 3.43 -5.34 6.71
N ALA A 61 4.68 -4.94 7.00
CA ALA A 61 5.56 -4.17 6.10
C ALA A 61 6.25 -5.02 5.04
#